data_AF-A0A6J5UMJ6-F1
#
_entry.id   AF-A0A6J5UMJ6-F1
#
_cell.length_a   1.000
_cell.length_b   1.000
_cell.length_c   1.000
_cell.angle_alpha   90.00
_cell.angle_beta   90.00
_cell.angle_gamma   90.00
#
_symmetry.space_group_name_H-M   'P 1'
#
loop_
_entity.id
_entity.type
_entity.pdbx_description
1 polymer ?
#
loop_
_entity_poly.entity_id
_entity_poly.type
_entity_poly.pdbx_seq_one_letter_code
_entity_poly.pdbx_strand_id
1 'polypeptide(L)'
;MEISVSSMVVAILCVGLITLGWKVVNWVWLKPKKLERYLRQQGLSGNSYRLLTGDLTDNSKMTKEALSKPMEFSHDIVPCAPFTPRNLQQIWKGDLNSWGAHPL
;
A
#
# COMPACT_ATOMS: atom_id res chain seq x y z
N MET A 1 34.84 -11.92 -39.32
CA MET A 1 33.55 -12.38 -38.74
C MET A 1 33.33 -11.79 -37.35
N GLU A 2 34.36 -11.70 -36.51
CA GLU A 2 34.25 -11.20 -35.12
C GLU A 2 33.77 -9.74 -35.00
N ILE A 3 34.24 -8.86 -35.88
CA ILE A 3 33.85 -7.43 -35.91
C ILE A 3 32.34 -7.27 -36.17
N SER A 4 31.75 -8.13 -37.00
CA SER A 4 30.32 -8.11 -37.29
C SER A 4 29.49 -8.56 -36.08
N VAL A 5 29.98 -9.53 -35.31
CA VAL A 5 29.30 -10.03 -34.10
C VAL A 5 29.34 -8.96 -33.01
N SER A 6 30.51 -8.35 -32.76
CA SER A 6 30.62 -7.25 -31.80
C SER A 6 29.71 -6.07 -32.18
N SER A 7 29.65 -5.70 -33.45
CA SER A 7 28.73 -4.65 -33.92
C SER A 7 27.26 -5.00 -33.68
N MET A 8 26.87 -6.27 -33.86
CA MET A 8 25.50 -6.74 -33.64
C MET A 8 25.11 -6.67 -32.17
N VAL A 9 26.02 -7.10 -31.28
CA VAL A 9 25.81 -7.05 -29.83
C VAL A 9 25.65 -5.60 -29.35
N VAL A 10 26.51 -4.69 -29.83
CA VAL A 10 26.41 -3.26 -29.49
C VAL A 10 25.09 -2.67 -29.97
N ALA A 11 24.64 -2.98 -31.18
CA ALA A 11 23.36 -2.49 -31.69
C ALA A 11 22.17 -2.96 -30.82
N ILE A 12 22.15 -4.23 -30.42
CA ILE A 12 21.09 -4.77 -29.55
C ILE A 12 21.09 -4.07 -28.19
N LEU A 13 22.27 -3.85 -27.60
CA LEU A 13 22.39 -3.13 -26.33
C LEU A 13 21.89 -1.68 -26.46
N CYS A 14 22.26 -0.97 -27.52
CA CYS A 14 21.79 0.39 -27.77
C CYS A 14 20.26 0.45 -27.90
N VAL A 15 19.67 -0.45 -28.70
CA VAL A 15 18.20 -0.53 -28.86
C VAL A 15 17.52 -0.87 -27.53
N GLY A 16 18.08 -1.79 -26.76
CA GLY A 16 17.59 -2.14 -25.43
C GLY A 16 17.58 -0.95 -24.47
N LEU A 17 18.68 -0.20 -24.42
CA LEU A 17 18.80 1.00 -23.58
C LEU A 17 17.81 2.11 -23.99
N ILE A 18 17.65 2.35 -25.30
CA ILE A 18 16.69 3.33 -25.82
C ILE A 18 15.26 2.93 -25.44
N THR A 19 14.92 1.65 -25.63
CA THR A 19 13.58 1.13 -25.31
C THR A 19 13.30 1.22 -23.81
N LEU A 20 14.29 0.89 -22.98
CA LEU A 20 14.19 1.01 -21.52
C LEU A 20 14.02 2.47 -21.11
N GLY A 21 14.83 3.38 -21.66
CA GLY A 21 14.71 4.82 -21.42
C GLY A 21 13.32 5.35 -21.78
N TRP A 22 12.81 5.00 -22.96
CA TRP A 22 11.46 5.38 -23.39
C TRP A 22 10.38 4.84 -22.46
N LYS A 23 10.51 3.57 -22.03
CA LYS A 23 9.59 2.94 -21.09
C LYS A 23 9.62 3.63 -19.72
N VAL A 24 10.81 4.02 -19.23
CA VAL A 24 10.96 4.76 -17.97
C VAL A 24 10.32 6.14 -18.09
N VAL A 25 10.54 6.88 -19.18
CA VAL A 25 9.91 8.19 -19.40
C VAL A 25 8.38 8.05 -19.42
N ASN A 26 7.85 7.11 -20.19
CA ASN A 26 6.42 6.85 -20.23
C ASN A 26 5.86 6.43 -18.86
N TRP A 27 6.61 5.63 -18.10
CA TRP A 27 6.21 5.20 -16.75
C TRP A 27 6.27 6.34 -15.74
N VAL A 28 7.30 7.18 -15.78
CA VAL A 28 7.45 8.40 -14.99
C VAL A 28 6.35 9.41 -15.34
N TRP A 29 5.77 9.36 -16.53
CA TRP A 29 4.64 10.22 -16.91
C TRP A 29 3.26 9.61 -16.56
N LEU A 30 3.11 8.28 -16.64
CA LEU A 30 1.86 7.59 -16.34
C LEU A 30 1.65 7.32 -14.84
N LYS A 31 2.72 6.97 -14.12
CA LYS A 31 2.67 6.79 -12.66
C LYS A 31 2.15 8.01 -11.90
N PRO A 32 2.59 9.25 -12.19
CA PRO A 32 2.14 10.39 -11.43
C PRO A 32 0.64 10.60 -11.54
N LYS A 33 0.09 10.45 -12.74
CA LYS A 33 -1.36 10.55 -12.94
C LYS A 33 -2.14 9.46 -12.22
N LYS A 34 -1.63 8.22 -12.20
CA LYS A 34 -2.30 7.11 -11.49
C LYS A 34 -2.29 7.34 -9.99
N LEU A 35 -1.15 7.72 -9.44
CA LEU A 35 -1.01 7.89 -8.00
C LEU A 35 -1.71 9.16 -7.50
N GLU A 36 -1.74 10.24 -8.30
CA GLU A 36 -2.62 11.39 -8.04
C GLU A 36 -4.11 10.97 -7.98
N ARG A 37 -4.57 10.09 -8.90
CA ARG A 37 -5.95 9.57 -8.86
C ARG A 37 -6.24 8.76 -7.60
N TYR A 38 -5.33 7.89 -7.18
CA TYR A 38 -5.50 7.11 -5.95
C TYR A 38 -5.55 8.01 -4.70
N LEU A 39 -4.66 9.01 -4.61
CA LEU A 39 -4.65 9.97 -3.52
C LEU A 39 -5.92 10.83 -3.48
N ARG A 40 -6.42 11.26 -4.65
CA ARG A 40 -7.71 11.98 -4.74
C ARG A 40 -8.89 11.11 -4.32
N GLN A 41 -8.89 9.82 -4.66
CA GLN A 41 -9.92 8.87 -4.19
C GLN A 41 -9.86 8.66 -2.67
N GLN A 42 -8.69 8.78 -2.06
CA GLN A 42 -8.50 8.72 -0.61
C GLN A 42 -8.84 10.05 0.11
N GLY A 43 -9.34 11.06 -0.60
CA GLY A 43 -9.67 12.38 -0.04
C GLY A 43 -8.45 13.27 0.22
N LEU A 44 -7.25 12.80 -0.12
CA LEU A 44 -5.99 13.54 0.00
C LEU A 44 -5.79 14.39 -1.26
N SER A 45 -6.54 15.48 -1.35
CA SER A 45 -6.38 16.52 -2.38
C SER A 45 -5.13 17.38 -2.07
N GLY A 46 -3.95 16.77 -2.04
CA GLY A 46 -2.66 17.44 -1.84
C GLY A 46 -1.95 17.77 -3.15
N ASN A 47 -1.13 18.83 -3.13
CA ASN A 47 -0.40 19.46 -4.25
C ASN A 47 0.28 18.48 -5.23
N SER A 48 0.51 18.94 -6.47
CA SER A 48 1.05 18.13 -7.58
C SER A 48 2.40 17.45 -7.27
N TYR A 49 2.57 16.28 -7.89
CA TYR A 49 3.50 15.18 -7.61
C TYR A 49 4.94 15.54 -7.16
N ARG A 50 5.32 15.21 -5.92
CA ARG A 50 6.71 15.33 -5.36
C ARG A 50 7.25 14.06 -4.66
N LEU A 51 6.70 12.89 -4.98
CA LEU A 51 6.94 11.68 -4.19
C LEU A 51 8.39 11.15 -4.21
N LEU A 52 9.14 11.38 -5.29
CA LEU A 52 10.47 10.79 -5.43
C LEU A 52 11.57 11.56 -4.70
N THR A 53 11.40 12.86 -4.48
CA THR A 53 12.51 13.73 -4.04
C THR A 53 12.62 13.85 -2.52
N GLY A 54 11.57 13.52 -1.76
CA GLY A 54 11.59 13.64 -0.30
C GLY A 54 10.89 12.50 0.43
N ASP A 55 9.72 12.08 -0.07
CA ASP A 55 8.83 11.16 0.64
C ASP A 55 9.43 9.75 0.78
N LEU A 56 10.06 9.22 -0.26
CA LEU A 56 10.67 7.87 -0.21
C LEU A 56 11.78 7.74 0.84
N THR A 57 12.53 8.80 1.10
CA THR A 57 13.59 8.78 2.12
C THR A 57 12.99 8.75 3.52
N ASP A 58 11.95 9.55 3.74
CA ASP A 58 11.21 9.59 5.00
C ASP A 58 10.45 8.28 5.24
N ASN A 59 9.77 7.77 4.22
CA ASN A 59 9.04 6.50 4.26
C ASN A 59 9.98 5.31 4.53
N SER A 60 11.18 5.31 3.95
CA SER A 60 12.19 4.28 4.24
C SER A 60 12.69 4.36 5.68
N LYS A 61 12.90 5.56 6.23
CA LYS A 61 13.27 5.75 7.64
C LYS A 61 12.16 5.30 8.57
N MET A 62 10.92 5.75 8.36
CA MET A 62 9.77 5.35 9.16
C MET A 62 9.52 3.84 9.10
N THR A 63 9.70 3.22 7.93
CA THR A 63 9.62 1.76 7.77
C THR A 63 10.71 1.04 8.56
N LYS A 64 11.96 1.53 8.50
CA LYS A 64 13.08 0.96 9.29
C LYS A 64 12.85 1.15 10.79
N GLU A 65 12.34 2.30 11.21
CA GLU A 65 12.01 2.58 12.61
C GLU A 65 10.88 1.67 13.11
N ALA A 66 9.82 1.49 12.32
CA ALA A 66 8.72 0.56 12.62
C ALA A 66 9.17 -0.91 12.69
N LEU A 67 10.13 -1.31 11.85
CA LEU A 67 10.74 -2.64 11.93
C LEU A 67 11.69 -2.77 13.12
N SER A 68 12.35 -1.68 13.53
CA SER A 68 13.25 -1.67 14.71
C SER A 68 12.51 -1.64 16.04
N LYS A 69 11.29 -1.07 16.04
CA LYS A 69 10.35 -1.07 17.16
C LYS A 69 9.11 -1.84 16.72
N PRO A 70 9.15 -3.18 16.69
CA PRO A 70 7.92 -3.95 16.54
C PRO A 70 6.94 -3.45 17.60
N MET A 71 5.73 -3.09 17.20
CA MET A 71 4.68 -2.73 18.16
C MET A 71 4.59 -3.85 19.19
N GLU A 72 4.87 -3.53 20.44
CA GLU A 72 4.65 -4.46 21.53
C GLU A 72 3.16 -4.79 21.51
N PHE A 73 2.83 -6.08 21.40
CA PHE A 73 1.47 -6.60 21.34
C PHE A 73 0.83 -6.51 22.74
N SER A 74 0.79 -5.30 23.28
CA SER A 74 0.27 -4.94 24.60
C SER A 74 -0.84 -3.91 24.40
N HIS A 75 -1.82 -4.29 23.59
CA HIS A 75 -3.12 -3.68 23.62
C HIS A 75 -4.13 -4.80 23.73
N ASP A 76 -5.09 -4.55 24.60
CA ASP A 76 -6.35 -5.24 24.79
C ASP A 76 -7.12 -5.28 23.47
N ILE A 77 -6.60 -6.06 22.51
CA ILE A 77 -7.35 -6.47 21.33
C ILE A 77 -8.37 -7.42 21.91
N VAL A 78 -9.49 -6.86 22.37
CA VAL A 78 -10.70 -7.60 22.64
C VAL A 78 -10.84 -8.51 21.43
N PRO A 79 -10.69 -9.84 21.58
CA PRO A 79 -10.85 -10.73 20.45
C PRO A 79 -12.22 -10.40 19.90
N CYS A 80 -12.30 -9.94 18.65
CA CYS A 80 -13.55 -9.91 17.95
C CYS A 80 -13.97 -11.38 17.90
N ALA A 81 -14.74 -11.78 18.91
CA ALA A 81 -15.12 -13.16 19.10
C ALA A 81 -15.79 -13.55 17.79
N PRO A 82 -15.37 -14.67 17.16
CA PRO A 82 -15.89 -15.04 15.87
C PRO A 82 -17.42 -14.99 15.93
N PHE A 83 -18.00 -14.38 14.90
CA PHE A 83 -19.43 -14.14 14.75
C PHE A 83 -20.11 -15.50 14.56
N THR A 84 -20.17 -16.26 15.65
CA THR A 84 -20.83 -17.55 15.69
C THR A 84 -22.28 -17.30 16.11
N PRO A 85 -23.24 -18.07 15.56
CA PRO A 85 -24.65 -17.91 15.91
C PRO A 85 -24.91 -18.08 17.42
N ARG A 86 -24.01 -18.79 18.12
CA ARG A 86 -24.07 -18.99 19.58
C ARG A 86 -23.70 -17.73 20.38
N ASN A 87 -22.69 -16.99 19.94
CA ASN A 87 -22.23 -15.76 20.60
C ASN A 87 -23.19 -14.59 20.35
N LEU A 88 -23.84 -14.54 19.19
CA LEU A 88 -24.86 -13.53 18.90
C LEU A 88 -26.02 -13.60 19.88
N GLN A 89 -26.55 -14.79 20.14
CA GLN A 89 -27.66 -14.98 21.08
C GLN A 89 -27.35 -14.42 22.47
N GLN A 90 -26.10 -14.54 22.94
CA GLN A 90 -25.70 -14.01 24.23
C GLN A 90 -25.60 -12.48 24.23
N ILE A 91 -25.10 -11.88 23.15
CA ILE A 91 -25.02 -10.42 22.97
C ILE A 91 -26.44 -9.81 22.95
N TRP A 92 -27.32 -10.35 22.11
CA TRP A 92 -28.72 -9.90 22.03
C TRP A 92 -29.47 -10.06 23.36
N LYS A 93 -29.16 -11.10 24.12
CA LYS A 93 -29.77 -11.33 25.45
C LYS A 93 -29.25 -10.36 26.52
N GLY A 94 -27.98 -9.98 26.45
CA GLY A 94 -27.40 -8.92 27.28
C GLY A 94 -28.02 -7.55 26.99
N ASP A 95 -28.19 -7.23 25.71
CA ASP A 95 -28.87 -6.01 25.28
C ASP A 95 -30.34 -6.00 25.74
N LEU A 96 -31.11 -7.06 25.51
CA LEU A 96 -32.53 -7.12 25.93
C LEU A 96 -32.72 -6.91 27.44
N ASN A 97 -31.80 -7.43 28.27
CA ASN A 97 -31.82 -7.22 29.72
C ASN A 97 -31.42 -5.78 30.10
N SER A 98 -30.56 -5.12 29.32
CA SER A 98 -30.17 -3.72 29.51
C SER A 98 -31.31 -2.73 29.25
N TRP A 99 -32.28 -3.09 28.41
CA TRP A 99 -33.44 -2.25 28.10
C TRP A 99 -34.64 -2.49 29.04
N GLY A 100 -34.47 -3.26 30.11
CA GLY A 100 -35.50 -3.41 31.16
C GLY A 100 -36.75 -4.17 30.71
N ALA A 101 -36.65 -5.05 29.70
CA ALA A 101 -37.74 -5.93 29.31
C ALA A 101 -37.90 -7.05 30.36
N HIS A 102 -38.65 -6.78 31.42
CA HIS A 102 -39.12 -7.80 32.35
C HIS A 102 -40.06 -8.75 31.59
N PRO A 103 -39.78 -10.07 31.51
CA PRO A 103 -40.73 -11.01 30.94
C PRO A 103 -41.91 -11.19 31.90
N LEU A 104 -43.13 -11.07 31.37
CA LEU A 104 -44.36 -11.55 32.01
C LEU A 104 -44.48 -13.07 31.85
#